data_AF-A0A3D4S967-F1
#
_entry.id   AF-A0A3D4S967-F1
#
_cell.length_a   1.000
_cell.length_b   1.000
_cell.length_c   1.000
_cell.angle_alpha   90.00
_cell.angle_beta   90.00
_cell.angle_gamma   90.00
#
_symmetry.space_group_name_H-M   'P 1'
#
loop_
_entity.id
_entity.type
_entity.pdbx_description
1 polymer ?
#
loop_
_entity_poly.entity_id
_entity_poly.type
_entity_poly.pdbx_seq_one_letter_code
_entity_poly.pdbx_strand_id
1 'polypeptide(L)'
;MRKKSYVLMLFAALVVLCAALVGCGKDARTYHRVSVAECENGRVYVTYRGEKVGGATAGERLSINLLPDTGYEVDYVKIDGAASEGVYFDMPDNDVNISAAFRRVTYGVTVPVGVSGGTIAADKSTAAYGEKITVTVTPDEGYVLKERTLVANNTEIYKPRATEAIVTEFVMPPCDVAIKGEFVSTETFITRISTLEEYISFANAVNGGDNYVGRTVILENDIGTEAAPVWTRVGASAANYFGGTFDGNGKTVYLRLTTDTDSDNSVGAFGYVGGATIKNLTVKGTVVKNGDNGGAGGIAGAVLYSDGKETIIDGCVSYASVSAANKYDAGGIVGATTGNLKIANSVNYGSVFAGISRAGGILGNAYCASINKKISVGLIGVGNAGTVSVGGASGVFGGIAGRIGVNDRSQNVFDGFTIGYVFAGCTDKTGHDLVVGRNDSVTNVKIYKITVKEGA
;
A
#
# COMPACT_ATOMS: atom_id res chain seq x y z
N MET A 1 4.81 67.30 16.20
CA MET A 1 4.50 66.81 17.56
C MET A 1 5.60 65.82 17.98
N ARG A 2 6.21 66.05 19.17
CA ARG A 2 7.14 65.21 19.99
C ARG A 2 8.31 64.50 19.26
N LYS A 3 9.51 65.10 19.16
CA LYS A 3 10.69 65.15 20.10
C LYS A 3 11.29 63.76 20.43
N LYS A 4 12.36 63.32 19.75
CA LYS A 4 13.83 63.48 20.04
C LYS A 4 14.34 62.64 21.24
N SER A 5 15.29 61.73 20.99
CA SER A 5 16.31 61.30 21.95
C SER A 5 17.62 60.95 21.22
N TYR A 6 18.61 61.83 21.38
CA TYR A 6 20.05 61.54 21.36
C TYR A 6 20.40 61.02 22.79
N VAL A 7 21.47 60.30 23.10
CA VAL A 7 22.89 60.71 23.10
C VAL A 7 23.74 59.47 23.48
N LEU A 8 24.96 59.48 22.94
CA LEU A 8 26.11 58.59 23.06
C LEU A 8 26.82 58.66 24.45
N MET A 9 27.57 57.60 24.78
CA MET A 9 28.91 57.61 25.41
C MET A 9 29.12 57.58 26.96
N LEU A 10 30.12 56.76 27.33
CA LEU A 10 31.22 56.93 28.32
C LEU A 10 31.28 56.08 29.61
N PHE A 11 32.44 55.40 29.75
CA PHE A 11 33.06 54.79 30.93
C PHE A 11 33.28 55.79 32.10
N ALA A 12 33.17 55.36 33.36
CA ALA A 12 34.17 55.48 34.45
C ALA A 12 33.58 55.38 35.89
N ALA A 13 34.40 54.82 36.79
CA ALA A 13 34.26 54.47 38.21
C ALA A 13 33.63 55.49 39.20
N LEU A 14 33.05 55.00 40.32
CA LEU A 14 33.57 55.21 41.70
C LEU A 14 32.76 54.45 42.79
N VAL A 15 33.49 53.91 43.76
CA VAL A 15 33.09 53.21 45.01
C VAL A 15 32.89 54.21 46.17
N VAL A 16 31.89 54.04 47.05
CA VAL A 16 31.89 54.48 48.48
C VAL A 16 30.93 53.55 49.26
N LEU A 17 31.42 52.53 49.98
CA LEU A 17 31.83 52.47 51.40
C LEU A 17 30.78 52.96 52.43
N CYS A 18 30.25 52.04 53.24
CA CYS A 18 29.72 52.36 54.58
C CYS A 18 30.00 51.18 55.52
N ALA A 19 30.68 51.46 56.63
CA ALA A 19 31.08 50.51 57.66
C ALA A 19 30.52 50.94 59.03
N ALA A 20 30.51 49.97 59.98
CA ALA A 20 30.25 50.04 61.43
C ALA A 20 28.80 49.65 61.85
N LEU A 21 28.51 48.73 62.80
CA LEU A 21 29.24 48.21 63.98
C LEU A 21 28.67 46.85 64.48
N VAL A 22 29.60 46.02 65.00
CA VAL A 22 29.51 45.01 66.10
C VAL A 22 28.79 43.67 65.90
N GLY A 23 29.59 42.60 65.88
CA GLY A 23 29.18 41.28 66.37
C GLY A 23 29.93 40.09 65.76
N CYS A 24 31.00 39.64 66.43
CA CYS A 24 31.69 38.34 66.26
C CYS A 24 32.66 38.21 65.06
N GLY A 25 33.93 37.89 65.36
CA GLY A 25 35.01 37.74 64.39
C GLY A 25 34.71 36.71 63.31
N LYS A 26 34.35 37.19 62.13
CA LYS A 26 34.39 36.43 60.88
C LYS A 26 35.27 37.24 59.94
N ASP A 27 36.40 36.65 59.54
CA ASP A 27 37.25 37.18 58.50
C ASP A 27 36.39 37.62 57.31
N ALA A 28 36.59 38.86 56.84
CA ALA A 28 35.84 39.40 55.71
C ALA A 28 36.20 38.59 54.45
N ARG A 29 35.37 37.60 54.12
CA ARG A 29 35.53 36.78 52.92
C ARG A 29 35.24 37.63 51.68
N THR A 30 36.14 37.55 50.72
CA THR A 30 36.21 38.29 49.45
C THR A 30 35.36 37.59 48.39
N TYR A 31 34.77 38.39 47.48
CA TYR A 31 34.00 37.89 46.33
C TYR A 31 34.93 37.63 45.16
N HIS A 32 34.84 36.44 44.57
CA HIS A 32 35.66 36.00 43.45
C HIS A 32 34.78 35.53 42.28
N ARG A 33 35.31 35.63 41.06
CA ARG A 33 34.61 35.26 39.84
C ARG A 33 34.75 33.77 39.56
N VAL A 34 33.73 33.23 38.90
CA VAL A 34 33.77 31.90 38.30
C VAL A 34 33.56 32.06 36.80
N SER A 35 34.59 31.72 36.03
CA SER A 35 34.55 31.72 34.57
C SER A 35 34.29 30.31 34.06
N VAL A 36 33.29 30.13 33.21
CA VAL A 36 33.01 28.85 32.56
C VAL A 36 33.48 28.96 31.11
N ALA A 37 34.40 28.10 30.71
CA ALA A 37 34.88 28.02 29.33
C ALA A 37 33.75 27.59 28.39
N GLU A 38 33.77 28.09 27.15
CA GLU A 38 32.86 27.61 26.11
C GLU A 38 33.09 26.12 25.85
N CYS A 39 31.99 25.40 25.62
CA CYS A 39 31.96 23.97 25.38
C CYS A 39 31.01 23.64 24.24
N GLU A 40 31.30 22.58 23.49
CA GLU A 40 30.42 22.03 22.46
C GLU A 40 29.67 20.80 22.99
N ASN A 41 28.53 20.46 22.36
CA ASN A 41 27.76 19.23 22.62
C ASN A 41 27.19 19.10 24.05
N GLY A 42 27.02 20.23 24.72
CA GLY A 42 26.38 20.32 26.02
C GLY A 42 26.45 21.74 26.56
N ARG A 43 25.89 21.93 27.76
CA ARG A 43 25.86 23.22 28.46
C ARG A 43 26.39 23.06 29.87
N VAL A 44 27.22 24.02 30.29
CA VAL A 44 27.80 24.09 31.64
C VAL A 44 27.43 25.43 32.27
N TYR A 45 26.98 25.41 33.52
CA TYR A 45 26.79 26.62 34.31
C TYR A 45 26.88 26.35 35.80
N VAL A 46 27.20 27.39 36.57
CA VAL A 46 27.35 27.31 38.01
C VAL A 46 26.15 27.91 38.72
N THR A 47 25.69 27.26 39.77
CA THR A 47 24.62 27.76 40.63
C THR A 47 25.05 27.87 42.09
N TYR A 48 24.46 28.85 42.77
CA TYR A 48 24.51 28.97 44.22
C TYR A 48 23.08 29.07 44.74
N ARG A 49 22.71 28.18 45.67
CA ARG A 49 21.34 28.06 46.20
C ARG A 49 20.26 27.97 45.12
N GLY A 50 20.57 27.33 43.98
CA GLY A 50 19.66 27.14 42.85
C GLY A 50 19.72 28.20 41.76
N GLU A 51 20.32 29.36 42.01
CA GLU A 51 20.39 30.47 41.05
C GLU A 51 21.71 30.47 40.28
N LYS A 52 21.67 30.79 38.98
CA LYS A 52 22.88 30.86 38.14
C LYS A 52 23.75 32.04 38.56
N VAL A 53 25.03 31.78 38.83
CA VAL A 53 25.99 32.79 39.31
C VAL A 53 27.26 32.80 38.45
N GLY A 54 27.93 33.95 38.41
CA GLY A 54 29.25 34.14 37.78
C GLY A 54 30.39 34.31 38.80
N GLY A 55 30.14 33.97 40.06
CA GLY A 55 31.06 34.22 41.18
C GLY A 55 30.36 34.05 42.54
N ALA A 56 31.14 33.92 43.59
CA ALA A 56 30.67 33.75 44.96
C ALA A 56 31.70 34.27 45.98
N THR A 57 31.29 34.38 47.23
CA THR A 57 32.17 34.75 48.34
C THR A 57 33.00 33.54 48.79
N ALA A 58 34.27 33.74 49.15
CA ALA A 58 35.16 32.66 49.58
C ALA A 58 34.53 31.77 50.67
N GLY A 59 34.63 30.46 50.49
CA GLY A 59 34.07 29.41 51.34
C GLY A 59 32.56 29.19 51.20
N GLU A 60 31.89 29.79 50.20
CA GLU A 60 30.54 29.37 49.78
C GLU A 60 30.63 28.11 48.91
N ARG A 61 29.67 27.18 49.05
CA ARG A 61 29.61 25.96 48.25
C ARG A 61 28.75 26.15 47.00
N LEU A 62 29.33 25.95 45.83
CA LEU A 62 28.68 26.11 44.53
C LEU A 62 28.44 24.75 43.87
N SER A 63 27.45 24.70 42.98
CA SER A 63 27.12 23.53 42.16
C SER A 63 27.47 23.78 40.70
N ILE A 64 28.11 22.80 40.07
CA ILE A 64 28.37 22.75 38.63
C ILE A 64 27.24 21.96 37.98
N ASN A 65 26.52 22.55 37.03
CA ASN A 65 25.42 21.90 36.32
C ASN A 65 25.89 21.56 34.92
N LEU A 66 25.82 20.28 34.58
CA LEU A 66 26.26 19.72 33.31
C LEU A 66 25.04 19.17 32.59
N LEU A 67 24.73 19.70 31.41
CA LEU A 67 23.62 19.25 30.58
C LEU A 67 24.17 18.84 29.23
N PRO A 68 24.55 17.56 29.04
CA PRO A 68 24.96 17.04 27.73
C PRO A 68 23.83 17.19 26.71
N ASP A 69 24.18 17.42 25.44
CA ASP A 69 23.23 17.32 24.33
C ASP A 69 22.83 15.85 24.09
N THR A 70 21.72 15.62 23.40
CA THR A 70 21.25 14.25 23.12
C THR A 70 22.31 13.46 22.34
N GLY A 71 22.67 12.27 22.84
CA GLY A 71 23.75 11.46 22.25
C GLY A 71 25.14 11.73 22.81
N TYR A 72 25.27 12.59 23.82
CA TYR A 72 26.53 12.86 24.51
C TYR A 72 26.42 12.59 26.00
N GLU A 73 27.55 12.30 26.62
CA GLU A 73 27.71 12.19 28.08
C GLU A 73 28.89 13.05 28.54
N VAL A 74 28.93 13.36 29.84
CA VAL A 74 30.05 14.09 30.43
C VAL A 74 31.32 13.24 30.31
N ASP A 75 32.36 13.79 29.69
CA ASP A 75 33.68 13.16 29.60
C ASP A 75 34.55 13.56 30.79
N TYR A 76 34.71 14.87 31.00
CA TYR A 76 35.41 15.40 32.16
C TYR A 76 34.88 16.77 32.59
N VAL A 77 35.19 17.11 33.84
CA VAL A 77 35.14 18.47 34.37
C VAL A 77 36.49 18.81 34.98
N LYS A 78 36.95 20.05 34.80
CA LYS A 78 38.16 20.58 35.42
C LYS A 78 37.87 21.89 36.12
N ILE A 79 38.47 22.06 37.30
CA ILE A 79 38.48 23.29 38.09
C ILE A 79 39.93 23.77 38.13
N ASP A 80 40.20 24.95 37.58
CA ASP A 80 41.54 25.52 37.41
C ASP A 80 42.54 24.55 36.77
N GLY A 81 42.06 23.77 35.79
CA GLY A 81 42.84 22.79 35.04
C GLY A 81 42.98 21.42 35.71
N ALA A 82 42.63 21.27 36.99
CA ALA A 82 42.64 19.98 37.70
C ALA A 82 41.34 19.21 37.47
N ALA A 83 41.42 17.91 37.19
CA ALA A 83 40.25 17.05 37.01
C ALA A 83 39.40 16.99 38.30
N SER A 84 38.08 17.07 38.16
CA SER A 84 37.12 16.97 39.25
C SER A 84 36.08 15.92 38.95
N GLU A 85 35.88 14.99 39.88
CA GLU A 85 34.73 14.06 39.88
C GLU A 85 33.51 14.67 40.57
N GLY A 86 33.70 15.76 41.33
CA GLY A 86 32.64 16.45 42.04
C GLY A 86 31.95 17.51 41.18
N VAL A 87 30.62 17.53 41.23
CA VAL A 87 29.78 18.62 40.70
C VAL A 87 29.57 19.75 41.71
N TYR A 88 30.41 19.82 42.75
CA TYR A 88 30.40 20.88 43.76
C TYR A 88 31.83 21.30 44.08
N PHE A 89 32.00 22.57 44.41
CA PHE A 89 33.26 23.08 44.96
C PHE A 89 32.99 24.19 45.98
N ASP A 90 33.87 24.33 46.95
CA ASP A 90 33.87 25.46 47.86
C ASP A 90 34.71 26.58 47.23
N MET A 91 34.17 27.80 47.19
CA MET A 91 34.81 28.92 46.54
C MET A 91 36.17 29.23 47.22
N PRO A 92 37.31 29.11 46.54
CA PRO A 92 38.59 29.50 47.11
C PRO A 92 38.72 31.04 47.20
N ASP A 93 39.79 31.52 47.85
CA ASP A 93 40.12 32.96 47.92
C ASP A 93 40.83 33.45 46.64
N ASN A 94 40.32 33.03 45.48
CA ASN A 94 40.76 33.46 44.15
C ASN A 94 39.68 33.15 43.10
N ASP A 95 39.82 33.75 41.91
CA ASP A 95 38.97 33.46 40.75
C ASP A 95 39.15 32.00 40.29
N VAL A 96 38.05 31.36 39.88
CA VAL A 96 38.00 29.95 39.46
C VAL A 96 37.63 29.84 37.99
N ASN A 97 38.32 28.96 37.26
CA ASN A 97 38.00 28.60 35.88
C ASN A 97 37.47 27.17 35.80
N ILE A 98 36.29 27.02 35.20
CA ILE A 98 35.67 25.72 34.97
C ILE A 98 35.70 25.40 33.48
N SER A 99 36.14 24.19 33.15
CA SER A 99 36.00 23.64 31.80
C SER A 99 35.42 22.23 31.87
N ALA A 100 34.63 21.86 30.87
CA ALA A 100 34.12 20.50 30.74
C ALA A 100 34.14 20.09 29.27
N ALA A 101 34.20 18.79 29.02
CA ALA A 101 33.99 18.22 27.70
C ALA A 101 32.91 17.15 27.75
N PHE A 102 32.24 16.98 26.62
CA PHE A 102 31.22 15.96 26.42
C PHE A 102 31.70 15.03 25.32
N ARG A 103 31.63 13.72 25.58
CA ARG A 103 32.00 12.70 24.60
C ARG A 103 30.74 12.11 23.97
N ARG A 104 30.86 11.81 22.67
CA ARG A 104 29.77 11.21 21.90
C ARG A 104 29.56 9.76 22.34
N VAL A 105 28.32 9.39 22.61
CA VAL A 105 27.90 8.03 22.95
C VAL A 105 27.48 7.30 21.69
N THR A 106 27.86 6.02 21.59
CA THR A 106 27.36 5.10 20.58
C THR A 106 26.44 4.09 21.22
N TYR A 107 25.35 3.77 20.55
CA TYR A 107 24.34 2.81 20.98
C TYR A 107 24.43 1.53 20.15
N GLY A 108 24.09 0.39 20.76
CA GLY A 108 24.13 -0.91 20.11
C GLY A 108 22.95 -1.16 19.17
N VAL A 109 23.21 -1.86 18.06
CA VAL A 109 22.19 -2.39 17.14
C VAL A 109 22.24 -3.91 17.21
N THR A 110 21.15 -4.51 17.68
CA THR A 110 21.01 -5.96 17.80
C THR A 110 20.09 -6.47 16.70
N VAL A 111 20.56 -7.47 15.96
CA VAL A 111 19.81 -8.14 14.91
C VAL A 111 19.64 -9.62 15.30
N PRO A 112 18.46 -10.22 15.14
CA PRO A 112 18.25 -11.62 15.46
C PRO A 112 19.09 -12.52 14.56
N VAL A 113 19.76 -13.49 15.16
CA VAL A 113 20.51 -14.53 14.44
C VAL A 113 19.60 -15.73 14.19
N GLY A 114 19.79 -16.39 13.03
CA GLY A 114 19.06 -17.63 12.71
C GLY A 114 17.55 -17.47 12.59
N VAL A 115 17.07 -16.33 12.07
CA VAL A 115 15.64 -16.15 11.79
C VAL A 115 15.23 -17.19 10.74
N SER A 116 14.20 -17.96 11.02
CA SER A 116 13.67 -18.93 10.06
C SER A 116 12.99 -18.21 8.90
N GLY A 117 13.24 -18.64 7.66
CA GLY A 117 12.58 -18.13 6.45
C GLY A 117 13.18 -16.85 5.86
N GLY A 118 14.35 -16.42 6.33
CA GLY A 118 15.08 -15.32 5.71
C GLY A 118 16.19 -14.76 6.58
N THR A 119 16.82 -13.69 6.08
CA THR A 119 17.91 -12.98 6.77
C THR A 119 17.56 -11.52 6.98
N ILE A 120 17.95 -10.99 8.14
CA ILE A 120 17.94 -9.56 8.45
C ILE A 120 19.38 -9.21 8.79
N ALA A 121 19.90 -8.13 8.20
CA ALA A 121 21.24 -7.63 8.45
C ALA A 121 21.21 -6.11 8.61
N ALA A 122 21.98 -5.59 9.56
CA ALA A 122 22.27 -4.17 9.68
C ALA A 122 23.70 -3.92 9.20
N ASP A 123 23.95 -2.76 8.59
CA ASP A 123 25.28 -2.36 8.14
C ASP A 123 26.25 -2.07 9.30
N LYS A 124 25.71 -1.75 10.49
CA LYS A 124 26.48 -1.41 11.69
C LYS A 124 25.91 -2.12 12.93
N SER A 125 26.80 -2.53 13.84
CA SER A 125 26.44 -3.05 15.16
C SER A 125 26.38 -1.99 16.25
N THR A 126 26.88 -0.77 15.98
CA THR A 126 26.76 0.40 16.85
C THR A 126 26.67 1.69 16.02
N ALA A 127 26.01 2.72 16.53
CA ALA A 127 25.95 4.04 15.88
C ALA A 127 25.70 5.18 16.87
N ALA A 128 26.09 6.40 16.50
CA ALA A 128 25.79 7.59 17.29
C ALA A 128 24.34 8.04 17.11
N TYR A 129 23.79 8.76 18.09
CA TYR A 129 22.46 9.39 17.95
C TYR A 129 22.36 10.21 16.66
N GLY A 130 21.26 10.06 15.93
CA GLY A 130 21.02 10.79 14.68
C GLY A 130 21.71 10.20 13.45
N GLU A 131 22.59 9.21 13.61
CA GLU A 131 23.22 8.50 12.50
C GLU A 131 22.23 7.55 11.81
N LYS A 132 22.35 7.37 10.49
CA LYS A 132 21.53 6.42 9.74
C LYS A 132 22.10 5.00 9.84
N ILE A 133 21.19 4.05 10.03
CA ILE A 133 21.42 2.61 9.94
C ILE A 133 20.69 2.09 8.71
N THR A 134 21.40 1.30 7.89
CA THR A 134 20.82 0.59 6.75
C THR A 134 20.53 -0.85 7.14
N VAL A 135 19.31 -1.30 6.84
CA VAL A 135 18.84 -2.65 7.12
C VAL A 135 18.53 -3.35 5.80
N THR A 136 19.19 -4.48 5.57
CA THR A 136 18.93 -5.36 4.43
C THR A 136 18.14 -6.57 4.90
N VAL A 137 17.04 -6.87 4.22
CA VAL A 137 16.20 -8.04 4.50
C VAL A 137 16.09 -8.88 3.25
N THR A 138 16.41 -10.17 3.35
CA THR A 138 16.34 -11.12 2.23
C THR A 138 15.49 -12.31 2.66
N PRO A 139 14.23 -12.42 2.20
CA PRO A 139 13.42 -13.63 2.39
C PRO A 139 14.07 -14.85 1.70
N ASP A 140 13.96 -16.02 2.32
CA ASP A 140 14.35 -17.28 1.69
C ASP A 140 13.31 -17.71 0.64
N GLU A 141 13.69 -18.63 -0.25
CA GLU A 141 12.76 -19.20 -1.23
C GLU A 141 11.53 -19.84 -0.54
N GLY A 142 10.32 -19.47 -1.00
CA GLY A 142 9.06 -19.93 -0.39
C GLY A 142 8.66 -19.18 0.89
N TYR A 143 9.34 -18.07 1.23
CA TYR A 143 9.01 -17.21 2.36
C TYR A 143 8.87 -15.74 1.94
N VAL A 144 8.19 -14.97 2.77
CA VAL A 144 8.05 -13.51 2.63
C VAL A 144 8.21 -12.84 3.97
N LEU A 145 8.75 -11.62 3.99
CA LEU A 145 8.66 -10.77 5.17
C LEU A 145 7.19 -10.36 5.35
N LYS A 146 6.60 -10.69 6.49
CA LYS A 146 5.22 -10.33 6.82
C LYS A 146 5.10 -8.82 7.00
N GLU A 147 4.00 -8.27 6.48
CA GLU A 147 3.74 -6.83 6.54
C GLU A 147 3.84 -6.28 7.97
N ARG A 148 4.44 -5.09 8.09
CA ARG A 148 4.57 -4.34 9.35
C ARG A 148 5.35 -5.03 10.47
N THR A 149 5.98 -6.18 10.21
CA THR A 149 6.74 -6.89 11.24
C THR A 149 8.18 -6.42 11.38
N LEU A 150 8.72 -5.72 10.37
CA LEU A 150 10.05 -5.16 10.42
C LEU A 150 10.07 -3.87 11.26
N VAL A 151 10.60 -3.99 12.48
CA VAL A 151 10.59 -2.92 13.48
C VAL A 151 11.96 -2.71 14.11
N ALA A 152 12.22 -1.47 14.54
CA ALA A 152 13.32 -1.09 15.43
C ALA A 152 12.71 -0.58 16.75
N ASN A 153 12.92 -1.29 17.88
CA ASN A 153 12.32 -0.97 19.18
C ASN A 153 10.80 -0.68 19.12
N ASN A 154 10.06 -1.49 18.35
CA ASN A 154 8.61 -1.36 18.08
C ASN A 154 8.18 -0.26 17.11
N THR A 155 9.11 0.49 16.52
CA THR A 155 8.81 1.43 15.43
C THR A 155 8.91 0.72 14.09
N GLU A 156 7.85 0.74 13.28
CA GLU A 156 7.83 0.17 11.93
C GLU A 156 8.81 0.90 11.01
N ILE A 157 9.82 0.19 10.53
CA ILE A 157 10.82 0.70 9.57
C ILE A 157 10.55 0.23 8.13
N TYR A 158 9.65 -0.76 7.98
CA TYR A 158 9.10 -1.17 6.69
C TYR A 158 7.69 -1.73 6.90
N LYS A 159 6.74 -1.24 6.11
CA LYS A 159 5.32 -1.58 6.22
C LYS A 159 4.85 -2.65 5.22
N PRO A 160 5.24 -2.60 3.94
CA PRO A 160 4.76 -3.57 2.96
C PRO A 160 5.21 -5.00 3.29
N ARG A 161 4.65 -5.97 2.56
CA ARG A 161 5.21 -7.31 2.44
C ARG A 161 6.41 -7.28 1.49
N ALA A 162 7.50 -7.99 1.81
CA ALA A 162 8.63 -8.17 0.90
C ALA A 162 8.69 -9.62 0.40
N THR A 163 8.60 -9.81 -0.90
CA THR A 163 8.77 -11.10 -1.60
C THR A 163 10.19 -11.29 -2.15
N GLU A 164 10.99 -10.22 -2.15
CA GLU A 164 12.35 -10.16 -2.64
C GLU A 164 13.20 -9.38 -1.64
N ALA A 165 14.52 -9.30 -1.88
CA ALA A 165 15.41 -8.53 -1.05
C ALA A 165 15.02 -7.04 -1.04
N ILE A 166 14.97 -6.44 0.14
CA ILE A 166 14.69 -5.02 0.33
C ILE A 166 15.76 -4.37 1.20
N VAL A 167 15.97 -3.09 0.96
CA VAL A 167 16.84 -2.22 1.75
C VAL A 167 15.99 -1.09 2.31
N THR A 168 16.07 -0.86 3.62
CA THR A 168 15.43 0.26 4.31
C THR A 168 16.41 0.92 5.26
N GLU A 169 16.04 2.07 5.82
CA GLU A 169 16.86 2.82 6.77
C GLU A 169 16.05 3.33 7.96
N PHE A 170 16.72 3.52 9.10
CA PHE A 170 16.20 4.28 10.23
C PHE A 170 17.30 5.15 10.85
N VAL A 171 16.88 6.15 11.63
CA VAL A 171 17.80 7.06 12.34
C VAL A 171 17.97 6.57 13.77
N MET A 172 19.22 6.46 14.22
CA MET A 172 19.57 5.90 15.53
C MET A 172 18.96 6.76 16.66
N PRO A 173 18.08 6.18 17.50
CA PRO A 173 17.56 6.85 18.69
C PRO A 173 18.65 6.96 19.78
N PRO A 174 18.42 7.72 20.87
CA PRO A 174 19.38 7.83 21.96
C PRO A 174 19.28 6.61 22.91
N CYS A 175 19.20 5.41 22.35
CA CYS A 175 19.15 4.14 23.08
C CYS A 175 19.53 2.98 22.16
N ASP A 176 19.90 1.84 22.77
CA ASP A 176 20.16 0.61 22.02
C ASP A 176 18.91 0.14 21.27
N VAL A 177 19.11 -0.37 20.06
CA VAL A 177 18.04 -0.81 19.15
C VAL A 177 18.07 -2.31 18.97
N ALA A 178 16.92 -2.96 19.16
CA ALA A 178 16.67 -4.31 18.70
C ALA A 178 15.80 -4.28 17.43
N ILE A 179 16.33 -4.83 16.34
CA ILE A 179 15.60 -5.05 15.10
C ILE A 179 14.84 -6.37 15.21
N LYS A 180 13.60 -6.41 14.72
CA LYS A 180 12.81 -7.64 14.62
C LYS A 180 12.12 -7.69 13.26
N GLY A 181 11.82 -8.88 12.78
CA GLY A 181 11.02 -9.16 11.59
C GLY A 181 10.53 -10.60 11.62
N GLU A 182 9.37 -10.85 11.04
CA GLU A 182 8.77 -12.19 10.95
C GLU A 182 8.69 -12.60 9.48
N PHE A 183 9.28 -13.74 9.15
CA PHE A 183 9.06 -14.38 7.85
C PHE A 183 7.98 -15.44 7.98
N VAL A 184 7.11 -15.50 6.98
CA VAL A 184 6.04 -16.51 6.90
C VAL A 184 6.12 -17.22 5.56
N SER A 185 5.81 -18.52 5.55
CA SER A 185 5.80 -19.31 4.33
C SER A 185 4.75 -18.77 3.36
N THR A 186 5.05 -18.75 2.06
CA THR A 186 4.10 -18.37 1.00
C THR A 186 2.85 -19.23 0.99
N GLU A 187 2.93 -20.48 1.47
CA GLU A 187 1.79 -21.39 1.62
C GLU A 187 0.69 -20.84 2.53
N THR A 188 1.05 -19.97 3.49
CA THR A 188 0.06 -19.32 4.38
C THR A 188 -0.91 -18.39 3.64
N PHE A 189 -0.59 -18.00 2.41
CA PHE A 189 -1.44 -17.14 1.57
C PHE A 189 -2.21 -17.93 0.52
N ILE A 190 -2.18 -19.27 0.57
CA ILE A 190 -2.84 -20.14 -0.40
C ILE A 190 -4.04 -20.83 0.25
N THR A 191 -5.22 -20.62 -0.32
CA THR A 191 -6.44 -21.36 -0.01
C THR A 191 -6.67 -22.42 -1.09
N ARG A 192 -6.71 -23.69 -0.71
CA ARG A 192 -7.02 -24.81 -1.62
C ARG A 192 -8.48 -25.21 -1.44
N ILE A 193 -9.20 -25.37 -2.55
CA ILE A 193 -10.63 -25.68 -2.57
C ILE A 193 -10.84 -26.97 -3.36
N SER A 194 -11.40 -27.97 -2.69
CA SER A 194 -11.66 -29.30 -3.23
C SER A 194 -13.15 -29.66 -3.22
N THR A 195 -13.98 -28.90 -2.50
CA THR A 195 -15.41 -29.16 -2.33
C THR A 195 -16.30 -27.94 -2.57
N LEU A 196 -17.60 -28.20 -2.79
CA LEU A 196 -18.62 -27.16 -2.93
C LEU A 196 -18.75 -26.28 -1.67
N GLU A 197 -18.66 -26.88 -0.47
CA GLU A 197 -18.78 -26.16 0.79
C GLU A 197 -17.61 -25.21 1.05
N GLU A 198 -16.39 -25.63 0.71
CA GLU A 198 -15.20 -24.77 0.76
C GLU A 198 -15.31 -23.60 -0.23
N TYR A 199 -15.83 -23.85 -1.43
CA TYR A 199 -16.09 -22.77 -2.40
C TYR A 199 -17.11 -21.76 -1.87
N ILE A 200 -18.20 -22.24 -1.26
CA ILE A 200 -19.22 -21.37 -0.66
C ILE A 200 -18.62 -20.58 0.51
N SER A 201 -17.79 -21.20 1.34
CA SER A 201 -17.09 -20.52 2.43
C SER A 201 -16.15 -19.42 1.92
N PHE A 202 -15.38 -19.70 0.87
CA PHE A 202 -14.57 -18.71 0.17
C PHE A 202 -15.41 -17.54 -0.36
N ALA A 203 -16.49 -17.85 -1.09
CA ALA A 203 -17.36 -16.83 -1.66
C ALA A 203 -17.99 -15.95 -0.56
N ASN A 204 -18.43 -16.56 0.55
CA ASN A 204 -18.98 -15.85 1.71
C ASN A 204 -17.93 -14.97 2.39
N ALA A 205 -16.68 -15.40 2.52
CA ALA A 205 -15.60 -14.57 3.05
C ALA A 205 -15.40 -13.29 2.21
N VAL A 206 -15.33 -13.44 0.89
CA VAL A 206 -15.25 -12.28 -0.03
C VAL A 206 -16.49 -11.40 0.10
N ASN A 207 -17.68 -12.00 0.12
CA ASN A 207 -18.94 -11.28 0.27
C ASN A 207 -19.09 -10.60 1.65
N GLY A 208 -18.33 -11.05 2.65
CA GLY A 208 -18.20 -10.45 3.98
C GLY A 208 -17.17 -9.31 4.07
N GLY A 209 -16.46 -9.00 2.98
CA GLY A 209 -15.50 -7.91 2.90
C GLY A 209 -14.03 -8.34 2.88
N ASP A 210 -13.74 -9.64 2.98
CA ASP A 210 -12.38 -10.15 2.87
C ASP A 210 -11.96 -10.26 1.40
N ASN A 211 -11.30 -9.24 0.84
CA ASN A 211 -11.10 -9.11 -0.61
C ASN A 211 -10.00 -10.00 -1.23
N TYR A 212 -9.25 -10.78 -0.44
CA TYR A 212 -8.15 -11.65 -0.90
C TYR A 212 -6.96 -10.95 -1.57
N VAL A 213 -6.79 -9.62 -1.43
CA VAL A 213 -5.63 -8.93 -1.99
C VAL A 213 -4.32 -9.56 -1.47
N GLY A 214 -3.45 -9.96 -2.41
CA GLY A 214 -2.17 -10.59 -2.10
C GLY A 214 -2.24 -12.08 -1.70
N ARG A 215 -3.43 -12.70 -1.71
CA ARG A 215 -3.67 -14.13 -1.46
C ARG A 215 -4.09 -14.86 -2.74
N THR A 216 -3.89 -16.18 -2.74
CA THR A 216 -4.17 -17.07 -3.87
C THR A 216 -5.19 -18.13 -3.47
N VAL A 217 -6.15 -18.40 -4.35
CA VAL A 217 -7.10 -19.49 -4.24
C VAL A 217 -6.83 -20.47 -5.38
N ILE A 218 -6.74 -21.76 -5.09
CA ILE A 218 -6.48 -22.81 -6.08
C ILE A 218 -7.58 -23.88 -6.00
N LEU A 219 -8.18 -24.21 -7.13
CA LEU A 219 -9.08 -25.36 -7.22
C LEU A 219 -8.28 -26.68 -7.35
N GLU A 220 -8.65 -27.67 -6.56
CA GLU A 220 -8.12 -29.03 -6.65
C GLU A 220 -9.07 -29.97 -7.41
N ASN A 221 -10.37 -29.68 -7.36
CA ASN A 221 -11.43 -30.44 -8.02
C ASN A 221 -12.37 -29.51 -8.80
N ASP A 222 -13.18 -30.13 -9.68
CA ASP A 222 -14.36 -29.46 -10.23
C ASP A 222 -15.36 -29.17 -9.10
N ILE A 223 -15.99 -28.00 -9.15
CA ILE A 223 -16.90 -27.50 -8.13
C ILE A 223 -18.32 -27.42 -8.67
N GLY A 224 -19.24 -28.10 -7.99
CA GLY A 224 -20.65 -28.15 -8.38
C GLY A 224 -20.91 -29.03 -9.61
N THR A 225 -22.18 -29.30 -9.85
CA THR A 225 -22.69 -30.06 -11.00
C THR A 225 -24.03 -29.49 -11.45
N GLU A 226 -24.62 -30.01 -12.52
CA GLU A 226 -25.98 -29.64 -12.92
C GLU A 226 -27.03 -29.93 -11.83
N ALA A 227 -26.90 -31.06 -11.13
CA ALA A 227 -27.79 -31.45 -10.05
C ALA A 227 -27.54 -30.69 -8.74
N ALA A 228 -26.29 -30.26 -8.52
CA ALA A 228 -25.87 -29.51 -7.33
C ALA A 228 -25.00 -28.31 -7.74
N PRO A 229 -25.60 -27.25 -8.32
CA PRO A 229 -24.84 -26.12 -8.83
C PRO A 229 -24.40 -25.19 -7.69
N VAL A 230 -23.38 -24.38 -7.97
CA VAL A 230 -23.00 -23.25 -7.12
C VAL A 230 -24.01 -22.11 -7.32
N TRP A 231 -24.67 -21.71 -6.22
CA TRP A 231 -25.62 -20.60 -6.20
C TRP A 231 -25.02 -19.29 -5.70
N THR A 232 -23.84 -19.35 -5.08
CA THR A 232 -23.19 -18.20 -4.46
C THR A 232 -22.10 -17.65 -5.37
N ARG A 233 -22.28 -16.41 -5.84
CA ARG A 233 -21.24 -15.67 -6.56
C ARG A 233 -20.16 -15.17 -5.61
N VAL A 234 -18.93 -15.07 -6.10
CA VAL A 234 -17.82 -14.44 -5.37
C VAL A 234 -17.84 -12.94 -5.63
N GLY A 235 -17.75 -12.12 -4.60
CA GLY A 235 -17.73 -10.66 -4.75
C GLY A 235 -19.09 -10.07 -5.14
N ALA A 236 -20.04 -10.06 -4.21
CA ALA A 236 -21.43 -9.73 -4.45
C ALA A 236 -21.73 -8.22 -4.64
N SER A 237 -20.77 -7.34 -4.35
CA SER A 237 -20.93 -5.89 -4.47
C SER A 237 -19.61 -5.19 -4.83
N ALA A 238 -19.70 -3.91 -5.22
CA ALA A 238 -18.50 -3.11 -5.49
C ALA A 238 -17.63 -2.86 -4.24
N ALA A 239 -18.22 -2.89 -3.04
CA ALA A 239 -17.47 -2.78 -1.78
C ALA A 239 -16.80 -4.10 -1.40
N ASN A 240 -17.45 -5.22 -1.71
CA ASN A 240 -17.00 -6.56 -1.39
C ASN A 240 -16.60 -7.26 -2.69
N TYR A 241 -15.53 -6.76 -3.33
CA TYR A 241 -15.00 -7.29 -4.57
C TYR A 241 -13.88 -8.31 -4.30
N PHE A 242 -13.62 -9.18 -5.28
CA PHE A 242 -12.43 -10.04 -5.25
C PHE A 242 -11.22 -9.31 -5.86
N GLY A 243 -10.12 -9.25 -5.11
CA GLY A 243 -8.86 -8.61 -5.48
C GLY A 243 -7.64 -9.54 -5.40
N GLY A 244 -7.85 -10.84 -5.16
CA GLY A 244 -6.79 -11.84 -5.06
C GLY A 244 -6.41 -12.51 -6.39
N THR A 245 -5.68 -13.60 -6.29
CA THR A 245 -5.45 -14.52 -7.40
C THR A 245 -6.36 -15.74 -7.25
N PHE A 246 -7.08 -16.11 -8.30
CA PHE A 246 -7.85 -17.35 -8.38
C PHE A 246 -7.31 -18.19 -9.53
N ASP A 247 -6.68 -19.31 -9.20
CA ASP A 247 -6.22 -20.31 -10.16
C ASP A 247 -7.24 -21.46 -10.22
N GLY A 248 -8.01 -21.50 -11.28
CA GLY A 248 -8.91 -22.61 -11.56
C GLY A 248 -8.17 -23.91 -11.80
N ASN A 249 -6.85 -23.89 -12.06
CA ASN A 249 -6.01 -25.08 -12.22
C ASN A 249 -6.58 -26.11 -13.22
N GLY A 250 -7.21 -25.61 -14.30
CA GLY A 250 -7.87 -26.42 -15.32
C GLY A 250 -9.22 -27.02 -14.90
N LYS A 251 -9.73 -26.67 -13.72
CA LYS A 251 -10.99 -27.18 -13.17
C LYS A 251 -12.20 -26.36 -13.62
N THR A 252 -13.36 -26.99 -13.47
CA THR A 252 -14.65 -26.42 -13.83
C THR A 252 -15.45 -26.01 -12.60
N VAL A 253 -16.13 -24.87 -12.67
CA VAL A 253 -17.18 -24.49 -11.72
C VAL A 253 -18.53 -24.50 -12.43
N TYR A 254 -19.47 -25.32 -11.95
CA TYR A 254 -20.84 -25.35 -12.46
C TYR A 254 -21.72 -24.40 -11.65
N LEU A 255 -22.20 -23.35 -12.31
CA LEU A 255 -22.89 -22.22 -11.69
C LEU A 255 -24.38 -22.20 -12.04
N ARG A 256 -25.22 -21.79 -11.09
CA ARG A 256 -26.59 -21.35 -11.37
C ARG A 256 -26.83 -20.05 -10.63
N LEU A 257 -26.43 -18.95 -11.25
CA LEU A 257 -26.47 -17.62 -10.66
C LEU A 257 -27.61 -16.81 -11.24
N THR A 258 -28.37 -16.15 -10.38
CA THR A 258 -29.40 -15.19 -10.73
C THR A 258 -29.32 -13.98 -9.81
N THR A 259 -29.70 -12.80 -10.30
CA THR A 259 -29.94 -11.62 -9.46
C THR A 259 -31.43 -11.34 -9.34
N ASP A 260 -31.87 -10.80 -8.22
CA ASP A 260 -33.23 -10.27 -8.07
C ASP A 260 -33.37 -8.89 -8.74
N THR A 261 -34.61 -8.41 -8.90
CA THR A 261 -34.94 -7.18 -9.64
C THR A 261 -34.60 -5.90 -8.88
N ASP A 262 -34.49 -5.95 -7.55
CA ASP A 262 -34.67 -4.74 -6.72
C ASP A 262 -33.38 -4.19 -6.08
N SER A 263 -32.23 -4.88 -6.16
CA SER A 263 -30.95 -4.30 -5.68
C SER A 263 -29.64 -4.98 -6.10
N ASP A 264 -29.66 -6.07 -6.87
CA ASP A 264 -28.42 -6.83 -7.12
C ASP A 264 -27.74 -6.43 -8.42
N ASN A 265 -26.71 -5.57 -8.31
CA ASN A 265 -25.29 -5.81 -8.60
C ASN A 265 -24.86 -6.83 -9.69
N SER A 266 -23.71 -6.60 -10.34
CA SER A 266 -23.14 -7.43 -11.41
C SER A 266 -23.00 -8.91 -11.04
N VAL A 267 -23.16 -9.79 -12.03
CA VAL A 267 -23.22 -11.24 -11.83
C VAL A 267 -22.26 -11.99 -12.75
N GLY A 268 -21.63 -13.01 -12.18
CA GLY A 268 -20.72 -13.96 -12.81
C GLY A 268 -20.16 -14.88 -11.73
N ALA A 269 -19.28 -15.82 -12.09
CA ALA A 269 -18.53 -16.60 -11.08
C ALA A 269 -17.95 -15.65 -10.00
N PHE A 270 -17.45 -14.51 -10.49
CA PHE A 270 -17.14 -13.32 -9.72
C PHE A 270 -18.10 -12.18 -10.10
N GLY A 271 -18.90 -11.65 -9.18
CA GLY A 271 -19.77 -10.51 -9.43
C GLY A 271 -18.97 -9.24 -9.69
N TYR A 272 -18.05 -8.91 -8.77
CA TYR A 272 -17.14 -7.76 -8.85
C TYR A 272 -15.70 -8.18 -8.60
N VAL A 273 -14.81 -7.68 -9.45
CA VAL A 273 -13.35 -7.90 -9.35
C VAL A 273 -12.60 -6.58 -9.48
N GLY A 274 -11.43 -6.47 -8.87
CA GLY A 274 -10.58 -5.28 -8.99
C GLY A 274 -9.13 -5.55 -8.63
N GLY A 275 -8.22 -5.38 -9.60
CA GLY A 275 -6.79 -5.70 -9.43
C GLY A 275 -6.53 -7.20 -9.20
N ALA A 276 -7.50 -8.04 -9.56
CA ALA A 276 -7.44 -9.49 -9.37
C ALA A 276 -6.78 -10.20 -10.56
N THR A 277 -6.30 -11.42 -10.33
CA THR A 277 -5.93 -12.35 -11.40
C THR A 277 -6.85 -13.57 -11.33
N ILE A 278 -7.56 -13.90 -12.40
CA ILE A 278 -8.37 -15.12 -12.51
C ILE A 278 -7.83 -15.90 -13.70
N LYS A 279 -7.40 -17.14 -13.49
CA LYS A 279 -6.77 -17.92 -14.56
C LYS A 279 -7.17 -19.39 -14.55
N ASN A 280 -7.02 -20.04 -15.71
CA ASN A 280 -7.20 -21.49 -15.90
C ASN A 280 -8.54 -22.03 -15.39
N LEU A 281 -9.60 -21.23 -15.48
CA LEU A 281 -10.92 -21.57 -14.94
C LEU A 281 -11.90 -21.84 -16.07
N THR A 282 -12.60 -22.98 -16.00
CA THR A 282 -13.78 -23.23 -16.83
C THR A 282 -15.06 -22.97 -16.03
N VAL A 283 -16.04 -22.29 -16.63
CA VAL A 283 -17.38 -22.13 -16.03
C VAL A 283 -18.46 -22.72 -16.91
N LYS A 284 -19.46 -23.35 -16.28
CA LYS A 284 -20.65 -23.95 -16.92
C LYS A 284 -21.93 -23.51 -16.22
N GLY A 285 -23.07 -23.78 -16.84
CA GLY A 285 -24.39 -23.53 -16.27
C GLY A 285 -24.98 -22.19 -16.71
N THR A 286 -25.57 -21.43 -15.80
CA THR A 286 -26.32 -20.21 -16.15
C THR A 286 -25.92 -19.01 -15.30
N VAL A 287 -25.79 -17.86 -15.96
CA VAL A 287 -25.57 -16.56 -15.33
C VAL A 287 -26.67 -15.62 -15.82
N VAL A 288 -27.63 -15.31 -14.94
CA VAL A 288 -28.81 -14.52 -15.29
C VAL A 288 -28.86 -13.24 -14.47
N LYS A 289 -29.03 -12.11 -15.15
CA LYS A 289 -29.19 -10.80 -14.54
C LYS A 289 -30.58 -10.25 -14.84
N ASN A 290 -31.36 -10.08 -13.78
CA ASN A 290 -32.71 -9.50 -13.84
C ASN A 290 -32.77 -8.06 -13.31
N GLY A 291 -31.71 -7.55 -12.68
CA GLY A 291 -31.70 -6.18 -12.16
C GLY A 291 -31.44 -5.11 -13.24
N ASP A 292 -31.80 -3.87 -12.92
CA ASP A 292 -31.58 -2.67 -13.73
C ASP A 292 -30.24 -1.96 -13.42
N ASN A 293 -29.22 -2.67 -12.93
CA ASN A 293 -27.85 -2.16 -12.84
C ASN A 293 -26.75 -3.23 -12.77
N GLY A 294 -25.61 -3.03 -13.45
CA GLY A 294 -24.41 -3.88 -13.43
C GLY A 294 -24.24 -4.80 -14.66
N GLY A 295 -23.14 -5.55 -14.77
CA GLY A 295 -22.88 -6.44 -15.93
C GLY A 295 -23.16 -7.92 -15.64
N ALA A 296 -23.41 -8.71 -16.68
CA ALA A 296 -23.46 -10.17 -16.61
C ALA A 296 -22.27 -10.78 -17.38
N GLY A 297 -21.44 -11.58 -16.73
CA GLY A 297 -20.32 -12.27 -17.36
C GLY A 297 -20.15 -13.68 -16.87
N GLY A 298 -19.75 -14.63 -17.73
CA GLY A 298 -19.52 -16.01 -17.31
C GLY A 298 -18.47 -16.10 -16.19
N ILE A 299 -17.34 -15.39 -16.36
CA ILE A 299 -16.27 -15.31 -15.37
C ILE A 299 -16.50 -14.13 -14.43
N ALA A 300 -16.57 -12.90 -14.96
CA ALA A 300 -16.70 -11.69 -14.15
C ALA A 300 -17.88 -10.81 -14.58
N GLY A 301 -18.73 -10.42 -13.64
CA GLY A 301 -19.83 -9.50 -13.92
C GLY A 301 -19.34 -8.09 -14.23
N ALA A 302 -18.59 -7.50 -13.31
CA ALA A 302 -17.96 -6.19 -13.50
C ALA A 302 -16.53 -6.09 -12.97
N VAL A 303 -15.70 -5.36 -13.70
CA VAL A 303 -14.34 -5.00 -13.32
C VAL A 303 -14.30 -3.54 -12.84
N LEU A 304 -13.75 -3.35 -11.65
CA LEU A 304 -13.62 -2.06 -10.97
C LEU A 304 -12.27 -1.40 -11.22
N TYR A 305 -12.24 -0.08 -11.15
CA TYR A 305 -10.99 0.67 -11.07
C TYR A 305 -10.33 0.47 -9.70
N SER A 306 -9.22 -0.29 -9.66
CA SER A 306 -8.46 -0.60 -8.44
C SER A 306 -7.18 0.22 -8.38
N ASP A 307 -7.32 1.55 -8.32
CA ASP A 307 -6.21 2.51 -8.27
C ASP A 307 -5.15 2.31 -9.37
N GLY A 308 -5.62 2.04 -10.59
CA GLY A 308 -4.77 1.79 -11.75
C GLY A 308 -4.19 0.38 -11.85
N LYS A 309 -4.44 -0.51 -10.88
CA LYS A 309 -4.05 -1.92 -10.99
C LYS A 309 -4.87 -2.62 -12.08
N GLU A 310 -4.19 -3.42 -12.89
CA GLU A 310 -4.80 -4.22 -13.94
C GLU A 310 -5.48 -5.46 -13.35
N THR A 311 -6.71 -5.74 -13.78
CA THR A 311 -7.35 -7.04 -13.57
C THR A 311 -7.02 -7.95 -14.75
N ILE A 312 -6.55 -9.16 -14.48
CA ILE A 312 -6.10 -10.12 -15.48
C ILE A 312 -7.04 -11.33 -15.47
N ILE A 313 -7.59 -11.68 -16.62
CA ILE A 313 -8.33 -12.92 -16.85
C ILE A 313 -7.61 -13.70 -17.95
N ASP A 314 -7.02 -14.84 -17.62
CA ASP A 314 -6.11 -15.56 -18.53
C ASP A 314 -6.40 -17.06 -18.60
N GLY A 315 -6.54 -17.62 -19.80
CA GLY A 315 -6.81 -19.06 -19.96
C GLY A 315 -8.17 -19.50 -19.42
N CYS A 316 -9.15 -18.60 -19.36
CA CYS A 316 -10.49 -18.89 -18.84
C CYS A 316 -11.46 -19.28 -19.96
N VAL A 317 -12.34 -20.25 -19.69
CA VAL A 317 -13.32 -20.76 -20.65
C VAL A 317 -14.72 -20.63 -20.08
N SER A 318 -15.65 -20.05 -20.86
CA SER A 318 -17.06 -19.99 -20.48
C SER A 318 -17.91 -20.83 -21.42
N TYR A 319 -18.61 -21.81 -20.86
CA TYR A 319 -19.74 -22.51 -21.50
C TYR A 319 -21.08 -22.05 -20.92
N ALA A 320 -21.08 -21.06 -20.03
CA ALA A 320 -22.28 -20.63 -19.33
C ALA A 320 -23.22 -19.87 -20.28
N SER A 321 -24.53 -20.11 -20.16
CA SER A 321 -25.53 -19.24 -20.78
C SER A 321 -25.61 -17.94 -19.99
N VAL A 322 -25.15 -16.84 -20.58
CA VAL A 322 -25.12 -15.50 -19.98
C VAL A 322 -26.28 -14.67 -20.50
N SER A 323 -27.14 -14.19 -19.62
CA SER A 323 -28.29 -13.37 -19.96
C SER A 323 -28.39 -12.14 -19.07
N ALA A 324 -28.44 -10.95 -19.68
CA ALA A 324 -28.84 -9.70 -19.04
C ALA A 324 -30.13 -9.20 -19.68
N ALA A 325 -31.27 -9.79 -19.30
CA ALA A 325 -32.54 -9.63 -20.00
C ALA A 325 -33.13 -8.22 -19.93
N ASN A 326 -32.69 -7.39 -18.97
CA ASN A 326 -33.12 -6.01 -18.82
C ASN A 326 -32.08 -5.02 -19.37
N LYS A 327 -31.84 -3.90 -18.70
CA LYS A 327 -31.15 -2.72 -19.26
C LYS A 327 -29.62 -2.79 -19.35
N TYR A 328 -29.00 -3.97 -19.27
CA TYR A 328 -27.57 -4.05 -18.98
C TYR A 328 -26.71 -4.94 -19.88
N ASP A 329 -25.41 -4.82 -19.65
CA ASP A 329 -24.35 -5.32 -20.52
C ASP A 329 -24.05 -6.80 -20.23
N ALA A 330 -23.98 -7.62 -21.27
CA ALA A 330 -23.68 -9.04 -21.18
C ALA A 330 -22.40 -9.37 -21.94
N GLY A 331 -21.51 -10.15 -21.32
CA GLY A 331 -20.31 -10.66 -21.95
C GLY A 331 -20.12 -12.14 -21.69
N GLY A 332 -19.61 -12.92 -22.64
CA GLY A 332 -19.35 -14.34 -22.39
C GLY A 332 -18.32 -14.58 -21.27
N ILE A 333 -17.31 -13.71 -21.17
CA ILE A 333 -16.28 -13.74 -20.12
C ILE A 333 -16.50 -12.61 -19.12
N VAL A 334 -16.58 -11.35 -19.58
CA VAL A 334 -16.73 -10.16 -18.73
C VAL A 334 -17.95 -9.34 -19.14
N GLY A 335 -18.86 -9.07 -18.20
CA GLY A 335 -20.04 -8.24 -18.47
C GLY A 335 -19.69 -6.79 -18.79
N ALA A 336 -19.01 -6.11 -17.86
CA ALA A 336 -18.55 -4.74 -18.06
C ALA A 336 -17.22 -4.42 -17.36
N THR A 337 -16.51 -3.41 -17.85
CA THR A 337 -15.33 -2.86 -17.16
C THR A 337 -15.36 -1.34 -17.05
N THR A 338 -14.98 -0.87 -15.87
CA THR A 338 -14.66 0.53 -15.55
C THR A 338 -13.23 0.72 -15.05
N GLY A 339 -12.43 -0.36 -15.07
CA GLY A 339 -11.04 -0.39 -14.64
C GLY A 339 -10.11 -0.94 -15.72
N ASN A 340 -8.82 -1.03 -15.38
CA ASN A 340 -7.83 -1.67 -16.23
C ASN A 340 -8.11 -3.17 -16.33
N LEU A 341 -8.17 -3.68 -17.56
CA LEU A 341 -8.55 -5.07 -17.82
C LEU A 341 -7.71 -5.68 -18.94
N LYS A 342 -7.13 -6.84 -18.67
CA LYS A 342 -6.56 -7.73 -19.67
C LYS A 342 -7.32 -9.05 -19.68
N ILE A 343 -7.91 -9.39 -20.82
CA ILE A 343 -8.43 -10.73 -21.10
C ILE A 343 -7.49 -11.39 -22.10
N ALA A 344 -6.88 -12.50 -21.71
CA ALA A 344 -5.93 -13.24 -22.52
C ALA A 344 -6.34 -14.71 -22.64
N ASN A 345 -6.06 -15.34 -23.79
CA ASN A 345 -6.17 -16.78 -24.02
C ASN A 345 -7.52 -17.39 -23.58
N SER A 346 -8.60 -16.60 -23.66
CA SER A 346 -9.89 -16.95 -23.06
C SER A 346 -10.96 -17.10 -24.13
N VAL A 347 -11.84 -18.09 -23.96
CA VAL A 347 -12.81 -18.46 -24.99
C VAL A 347 -14.21 -18.58 -24.40
N ASN A 348 -15.19 -18.00 -25.08
CA ASN A 348 -16.61 -18.21 -24.80
C ASN A 348 -17.24 -19.16 -25.83
N TYR A 349 -17.89 -20.21 -25.33
CA TYR A 349 -18.74 -21.13 -26.08
C TYR A 349 -20.22 -20.97 -25.70
N GLY A 350 -20.51 -20.37 -24.54
CA GLY A 350 -21.88 -20.17 -24.06
C GLY A 350 -22.64 -19.08 -24.83
N SER A 351 -23.97 -19.12 -24.78
CA SER A 351 -24.80 -18.06 -25.36
C SER A 351 -24.68 -16.76 -24.55
N VAL A 352 -24.73 -15.63 -25.23
CA VAL A 352 -24.74 -14.29 -24.64
C VAL A 352 -25.96 -13.52 -25.15
N PHE A 353 -26.83 -13.12 -24.23
CA PHE A 353 -28.02 -12.33 -24.53
C PHE A 353 -28.06 -11.05 -23.70
N ALA A 354 -28.30 -9.90 -24.34
CA ALA A 354 -28.65 -8.66 -23.65
C ALA A 354 -30.00 -8.13 -24.12
N GLY A 355 -30.90 -7.81 -23.19
CA GLY A 355 -32.26 -7.38 -23.51
C GLY A 355 -32.30 -6.13 -24.37
N ILE A 356 -31.77 -5.01 -23.85
CA ILE A 356 -31.85 -3.70 -24.54
C ILE A 356 -30.52 -2.93 -24.61
N SER A 357 -29.43 -3.45 -24.04
CA SER A 357 -28.14 -2.74 -23.97
C SER A 357 -27.08 -3.33 -24.91
N ARG A 358 -26.06 -4.01 -24.37
CA ARG A 358 -24.82 -4.33 -25.08
C ARG A 358 -24.44 -5.80 -24.86
N ALA A 359 -24.22 -6.55 -25.92
CA ALA A 359 -23.80 -7.95 -25.85
C ALA A 359 -22.45 -8.16 -26.54
N GLY A 360 -21.48 -8.74 -25.84
CA GLY A 360 -20.19 -9.13 -26.41
C GLY A 360 -19.92 -10.61 -26.21
N GLY A 361 -19.43 -11.32 -27.23
CA GLY A 361 -19.05 -12.71 -27.04
C GLY A 361 -17.97 -12.92 -25.97
N ILE A 362 -17.09 -11.93 -25.77
CA ILE A 362 -16.09 -11.92 -24.69
C ILE A 362 -16.41 -10.84 -23.66
N LEU A 363 -16.55 -9.59 -24.11
CA LEU A 363 -16.68 -8.40 -23.26
C LEU A 363 -17.94 -7.61 -23.62
N GLY A 364 -18.89 -7.44 -22.70
CA GLY A 364 -20.11 -6.69 -22.98
C GLY A 364 -19.86 -5.20 -23.23
N ASN A 365 -19.26 -4.51 -22.26
CA ASN A 365 -19.01 -3.07 -22.35
C ASN A 365 -17.72 -2.64 -21.64
N ALA A 366 -16.92 -1.81 -22.30
CA ALA A 366 -15.81 -1.09 -21.67
C ALA A 366 -16.08 0.41 -21.69
N TYR A 367 -16.07 1.03 -20.51
CA TYR A 367 -16.21 2.49 -20.41
C TYR A 367 -15.44 3.11 -19.25
N CYS A 368 -14.90 4.30 -19.50
CA CYS A 368 -14.28 5.11 -18.46
C CYS A 368 -15.39 5.82 -17.66
N ALA A 369 -15.44 5.60 -16.34
CA ALA A 369 -16.46 6.18 -15.47
C ALA A 369 -16.13 7.61 -15.00
N SER A 370 -14.88 8.04 -15.11
CA SER A 370 -14.41 9.38 -14.68
C SER A 370 -13.12 9.76 -15.39
N ILE A 371 -12.97 11.02 -15.80
CA ILE A 371 -11.77 11.54 -16.47
C ILE A 371 -10.46 11.32 -15.70
N ASN A 372 -10.53 11.22 -14.37
CA ASN A 372 -9.35 11.03 -13.53
C ASN A 372 -8.98 9.55 -13.38
N LYS A 373 -9.77 8.64 -13.97
CA LYS A 373 -9.63 7.18 -13.89
C LYS A 373 -9.46 6.62 -15.30
N LYS A 374 -8.35 7.01 -15.94
CA LYS A 374 -7.97 6.49 -17.25
C LYS A 374 -7.94 4.96 -17.23
N ILE A 375 -8.50 4.32 -18.25
CA ILE A 375 -8.49 2.85 -18.33
C ILE A 375 -7.78 2.33 -19.57
N SER A 376 -7.19 1.15 -19.44
CA SER A 376 -6.59 0.35 -20.49
C SER A 376 -7.33 -0.98 -20.60
N VAL A 377 -7.60 -1.42 -21.83
CA VAL A 377 -8.24 -2.71 -22.09
C VAL A 377 -7.45 -3.48 -23.14
N GLY A 378 -7.04 -4.70 -22.80
CA GLY A 378 -6.35 -5.63 -23.69
C GLY A 378 -7.15 -6.91 -23.90
N LEU A 379 -7.45 -7.26 -25.15
CA LEU A 379 -8.09 -8.51 -25.54
C LEU A 379 -7.12 -9.28 -26.45
N ILE A 380 -6.51 -10.36 -25.97
CA ILE A 380 -5.38 -11.01 -26.64
C ILE A 380 -5.60 -12.52 -26.73
N GLY A 381 -5.65 -13.08 -27.94
CA GLY A 381 -5.83 -14.53 -28.09
C GLY A 381 -7.20 -15.00 -27.58
N VAL A 382 -8.23 -14.18 -27.81
CA VAL A 382 -9.59 -14.44 -27.32
C VAL A 382 -10.49 -14.96 -28.43
N GLY A 383 -11.49 -15.77 -28.08
CA GLY A 383 -12.40 -16.34 -29.07
C GLY A 383 -13.84 -16.44 -28.57
N ASN A 384 -14.79 -16.20 -29.46
CA ASN A 384 -16.20 -16.50 -29.20
C ASN A 384 -16.71 -17.49 -30.24
N ALA A 385 -17.19 -18.63 -29.78
CA ALA A 385 -17.92 -19.63 -30.56
C ALA A 385 -19.40 -19.76 -30.12
N GLY A 386 -19.81 -19.00 -29.10
CA GLY A 386 -21.19 -18.94 -28.64
C GLY A 386 -22.04 -17.94 -29.43
N THR A 387 -23.36 -18.11 -29.39
CA THR A 387 -24.31 -17.16 -30.00
C THR A 387 -24.34 -15.85 -29.22
N VAL A 388 -24.27 -14.70 -29.90
CA VAL A 388 -24.44 -13.38 -29.28
C VAL A 388 -25.68 -12.71 -29.87
N SER A 389 -26.60 -12.26 -29.02
CA SER A 389 -27.85 -11.64 -29.46
C SER A 389 -28.33 -10.53 -28.54
N VAL A 390 -29.17 -9.64 -29.10
CA VAL A 390 -29.84 -8.56 -28.37
C VAL A 390 -31.33 -8.55 -28.67
N GLY A 391 -32.16 -8.20 -27.68
CA GLY A 391 -33.62 -8.18 -27.83
C GLY A 391 -34.20 -6.87 -28.38
N GLY A 392 -33.58 -5.73 -28.09
CA GLY A 392 -34.09 -4.39 -28.39
C GLY A 392 -33.52 -3.80 -29.69
N ALA A 393 -34.33 -3.01 -30.39
CA ALA A 393 -33.95 -2.33 -31.64
C ALA A 393 -32.75 -1.36 -31.49
N SER A 394 -32.47 -0.91 -30.27
CA SER A 394 -31.34 -0.03 -29.91
C SER A 394 -30.10 -0.79 -29.42
N GLY A 395 -30.20 -2.11 -29.30
CA GLY A 395 -29.17 -2.96 -28.73
C GLY A 395 -27.92 -3.02 -29.62
N VAL A 396 -26.75 -3.08 -28.99
CA VAL A 396 -25.46 -3.21 -29.67
C VAL A 396 -24.90 -4.60 -29.39
N PHE A 397 -24.42 -5.30 -30.40
CA PHE A 397 -23.74 -6.57 -30.18
C PHE A 397 -22.51 -6.74 -31.05
N GLY A 398 -21.51 -7.44 -30.52
CA GLY A 398 -20.31 -7.82 -31.25
C GLY A 398 -19.84 -9.21 -30.85
N GLY A 399 -19.24 -9.92 -31.80
CA GLY A 399 -18.71 -11.26 -31.58
C GLY A 399 -17.59 -11.31 -30.54
N ILE A 400 -16.84 -10.22 -30.34
CA ILE A 400 -15.89 -10.12 -29.22
C ILE A 400 -16.34 -9.08 -28.20
N ALA A 401 -16.48 -7.82 -28.62
CA ALA A 401 -16.89 -6.75 -27.71
C ALA A 401 -18.24 -6.14 -28.14
N GLY A 402 -19.15 -5.96 -27.18
CA GLY A 402 -20.41 -5.26 -27.43
C GLY A 402 -20.16 -3.79 -27.72
N ARG A 403 -19.63 -3.06 -26.74
CA ARG A 403 -19.24 -1.65 -26.88
C ARG A 403 -17.89 -1.36 -26.24
N ILE A 404 -17.13 -0.48 -26.87
CA ILE A 404 -15.97 0.17 -26.27
C ILE A 404 -16.11 1.69 -26.48
N GLY A 405 -16.13 2.46 -25.39
CA GLY A 405 -16.22 3.91 -25.50
C GLY A 405 -16.45 4.64 -24.18
N VAL A 406 -16.49 5.97 -24.24
CA VAL A 406 -16.77 6.84 -23.09
C VAL A 406 -18.25 7.23 -23.04
N ASN A 407 -18.79 7.57 -21.86
CA ASN A 407 -20.18 8.05 -21.75
C ASN A 407 -20.35 9.49 -22.27
N ASP A 408 -19.25 10.27 -22.35
CA ASP A 408 -19.22 11.62 -22.90
C ASP A 408 -18.12 11.72 -23.98
N ARG A 409 -18.51 12.03 -25.22
CA ARG A 409 -17.62 12.11 -26.39
C ARG A 409 -16.57 13.23 -26.29
N SER A 410 -16.73 14.17 -25.36
CA SER A 410 -15.73 15.22 -25.09
C SER A 410 -14.55 14.74 -24.24
N GLN A 411 -14.59 13.49 -23.75
CA GLN A 411 -13.68 12.98 -22.73
C GLN A 411 -12.92 11.72 -23.19
N ASN A 412 -12.12 11.78 -24.25
CA ASN A 412 -11.30 10.65 -24.70
C ASN A 412 -10.22 10.29 -23.66
N VAL A 413 -10.49 9.30 -22.79
CA VAL A 413 -9.62 8.95 -21.65
C VAL A 413 -9.18 7.46 -21.61
N PHE A 414 -9.11 6.81 -22.77
CA PHE A 414 -8.54 5.47 -22.87
C PHE A 414 -7.03 5.55 -23.18
N ASP A 415 -6.19 5.10 -22.26
CA ASP A 415 -4.74 4.97 -22.46
C ASP A 415 -4.45 3.60 -23.11
N GLY A 416 -4.80 3.48 -24.40
CA GLY A 416 -4.51 2.31 -25.22
C GLY A 416 -5.58 1.20 -25.20
N PHE A 417 -5.87 0.66 -26.39
CA PHE A 417 -6.74 -0.49 -26.59
C PHE A 417 -6.11 -1.44 -27.62
N THR A 418 -5.90 -2.71 -27.23
CA THR A 418 -5.24 -3.71 -28.08
C THR A 418 -6.15 -4.91 -28.30
N ILE A 419 -6.43 -5.25 -29.56
CA ILE A 419 -7.06 -6.50 -29.97
C ILE A 419 -6.02 -7.34 -30.70
N GLY A 420 -5.64 -8.49 -30.15
CA GLY A 420 -4.78 -9.50 -30.79
C GLY A 420 -5.51 -10.81 -31.02
N TYR A 421 -5.12 -11.57 -32.07
CA TYR A 421 -5.60 -12.91 -32.47
C TYR A 421 -7.01 -13.27 -32.00
N VAL A 422 -7.99 -13.07 -32.88
CA VAL A 422 -9.42 -13.21 -32.59
C VAL A 422 -10.04 -14.32 -33.42
N PHE A 423 -10.86 -15.16 -32.76
CA PHE A 423 -11.85 -16.03 -33.42
C PHE A 423 -13.25 -15.49 -33.13
N ALA A 424 -14.00 -14.99 -34.12
CA ALA A 424 -15.33 -14.44 -33.91
C ALA A 424 -16.40 -15.30 -34.59
N GLY A 425 -17.32 -15.88 -33.81
CA GLY A 425 -18.43 -16.71 -34.29
C GLY A 425 -19.73 -15.94 -34.57
N CYS A 426 -19.67 -14.62 -34.74
CA CYS A 426 -20.84 -13.79 -35.02
C CYS A 426 -20.63 -13.04 -36.32
N THR A 427 -21.48 -13.30 -37.31
CA THR A 427 -21.40 -12.65 -38.63
C THR A 427 -22.48 -11.60 -38.79
N ASP A 428 -22.20 -10.52 -39.52
CA ASP A 428 -23.22 -9.61 -40.01
C ASP A 428 -24.12 -10.27 -41.08
N LYS A 429 -25.10 -9.53 -41.60
CA LYS A 429 -26.01 -10.02 -42.65
C LYS A 429 -25.30 -10.37 -43.97
N THR A 430 -24.03 -10.00 -44.13
CA THR A 430 -23.19 -10.28 -45.30
C THR A 430 -22.17 -11.39 -45.05
N GLY A 431 -22.18 -12.01 -43.86
CA GLY A 431 -21.30 -13.12 -43.52
C GLY A 431 -19.93 -12.69 -42.98
N HIS A 432 -19.71 -11.40 -42.68
CA HIS A 432 -18.45 -10.92 -42.11
C HIS A 432 -18.45 -10.95 -40.59
N ASP A 433 -17.34 -11.39 -40.00
CA ASP A 433 -17.13 -11.42 -38.54
C ASP A 433 -17.29 -10.04 -37.90
N LEU A 434 -18.24 -9.92 -36.98
CA LEU A 434 -18.44 -8.74 -36.13
C LEU A 434 -17.44 -8.79 -34.98
N VAL A 435 -16.32 -8.06 -35.10
CA VAL A 435 -15.32 -8.02 -34.01
C VAL A 435 -15.77 -7.09 -32.87
N VAL A 436 -16.34 -5.92 -33.18
CA VAL A 436 -16.84 -4.95 -32.18
C VAL A 436 -18.16 -4.34 -32.64
N GLY A 437 -19.19 -4.37 -31.80
CA GLY A 437 -20.55 -3.94 -32.15
C GLY A 437 -20.76 -2.43 -32.32
N ARG A 438 -20.07 -1.61 -31.51
CA ARG A 438 -20.05 -0.14 -31.66
C ARG A 438 -18.81 0.46 -30.98
N ASN A 439 -18.05 1.25 -31.74
CA ASN A 439 -16.91 2.03 -31.25
C ASN A 439 -17.29 3.52 -31.28
N ASP A 440 -17.49 4.14 -30.11
CA ASP A 440 -18.00 5.51 -30.05
C ASP A 440 -16.89 6.58 -30.03
N SER A 441 -15.59 6.26 -29.80
CA SER A 441 -14.57 7.31 -29.62
C SER A 441 -13.08 6.89 -29.67
N VAL A 442 -12.70 5.64 -29.96
CA VAL A 442 -11.27 5.23 -29.88
C VAL A 442 -10.55 5.44 -31.21
N THR A 443 -9.68 6.46 -31.29
CA THR A 443 -8.89 6.80 -32.49
C THR A 443 -7.68 5.89 -32.73
N ASN A 444 -7.30 5.06 -31.76
CA ASN A 444 -6.10 4.20 -31.80
C ASN A 444 -6.42 2.71 -31.59
N VAL A 445 -7.49 2.19 -32.21
CA VAL A 445 -7.72 0.73 -32.22
C VAL A 445 -6.76 0.08 -33.21
N LYS A 446 -5.69 -0.54 -32.71
CA LYS A 446 -4.85 -1.43 -33.53
C LYS A 446 -5.46 -2.82 -33.52
N ILE A 447 -6.14 -3.18 -34.60
CA ILE A 447 -6.63 -4.55 -34.85
C ILE A 447 -5.46 -5.34 -35.42
N TYR A 448 -4.89 -6.27 -34.66
CA TYR A 448 -3.86 -7.17 -35.18
C TYR A 448 -4.52 -8.40 -35.81
N LYS A 449 -4.47 -8.43 -37.15
CA LYS A 449 -4.83 -9.48 -38.13
C LYS A 449 -5.84 -10.55 -37.68
N ILE A 450 -7.04 -10.44 -38.24
CA ILE A 450 -8.09 -11.47 -38.28
C ILE A 450 -7.55 -12.68 -39.07
N THR A 451 -7.58 -13.87 -38.48
CA THR A 451 -7.36 -15.12 -39.22
C THR A 451 -8.62 -15.96 -39.07
N VAL A 452 -9.43 -15.98 -40.12
CA VAL A 452 -10.56 -16.91 -40.24
C VAL A 452 -9.95 -18.31 -40.32
N LYS A 453 -10.33 -19.20 -39.40
CA LYS A 453 -9.98 -20.61 -39.52
C LYS A 453 -11.05 -21.26 -40.39
N GLU A 454 -10.72 -21.52 -41.65
CA GLU A 454 -11.50 -22.44 -42.47
C GLU A 454 -11.38 -23.86 -41.87
N GLY A 455 -12.51 -24.43 -41.47
CA GLY A 455 -12.78 -25.88 -41.44
C GLY A 455 -12.12 -26.74 -40.36
N ALA A 456 -12.98 -27.39 -39.55
CA ALA A 456 -13.21 -28.84 -39.63
C ALA A 456 -14.63 -29.15 -39.14
#